data_AF-A0ABD1ULU2-F1
#
_entry.id   AF-A0ABD1ULU2-F1
#
_cell.length_a   1.000
_cell.length_b   1.000
_cell.length_c   1.000
_cell.angle_alpha   90.00
_cell.angle_beta   90.00
_cell.angle_gamma   90.00
#
_symmetry.space_group_name_H-M   'P 1'
#
loop_
_entity.id
_entity.type
_entity.pdbx_description
1 polymer ?
#
loop_
_entity_poly.entity_id
_entity_poly.type
_entity_poly.pdbx_seq_one_letter_code
_entity_poly.pdbx_strand_id
1 'polypeptide(L)'
;MIDYYFKSRRVESDPNLKFKNPKYFSIMNHLRFYLPKIFPNLDKVLFLDDDIVVQKDLTALWSLDLKEKVIGVVETCRESFHPFDHYLNFSNPHISKHFDPRACSWAFGMNIFDMKEWMKQNITNVYHGWQNLNHDRLLWKLGTPPPGLITFWNRTYTLDKSWHVLGLGYNTDVPQKEIE
;
A
#
# COMPACT_ATOMS: atom_id res chain seq x y z
N MET A 1 0.42 19.92 15.82
CA MET A 1 1.38 19.67 14.72
C MET A 1 1.23 18.21 14.31
N ILE A 2 1.09 17.90 13.02
CA ILE A 2 0.94 16.51 12.57
C ILE A 2 2.29 15.81 12.74
N ASP A 3 2.33 14.77 13.58
CA ASP A 3 3.53 13.96 13.77
C ASP A 3 3.64 12.93 12.63
N TYR A 4 4.45 13.25 11.62
CA TYR A 4 4.79 12.33 10.54
C TYR A 4 5.95 11.44 10.98
N TYR A 5 5.91 10.14 10.61
CA TYR A 5 6.98 9.19 10.95
C TYR A 5 8.35 9.65 10.43
N PHE A 6 8.39 10.17 9.20
CA PHE A 6 9.59 10.73 8.60
C PHE A 6 9.86 12.12 9.14
N LYS A 7 10.39 12.22 10.36
CA LYS A 7 11.16 13.39 10.76
C LYS A 7 12.44 13.38 9.94
N SER A 8 12.84 14.55 9.43
CA SER A 8 14.11 14.77 8.73
C SER A 8 15.31 14.48 9.64
N ARG A 9 15.53 13.21 9.97
CA ARG A 9 16.82 12.75 10.47
C ARG A 9 17.77 12.97 9.31
N ARG A 10 18.78 13.83 9.53
CA ARG A 10 19.92 13.94 8.64
C ARG A 10 20.34 12.54 8.26
N VAL A 11 20.70 12.35 6.99
CA VAL A 11 21.23 11.10 6.42
C VAL A 11 22.52 10.75 7.16
N GLU A 12 22.41 10.28 8.41
CA GLU A 12 23.53 9.75 9.17
C GLU A 12 23.83 8.38 8.57
N SER A 13 24.83 8.40 7.68
CA SER A 13 25.73 7.31 7.35
C SER A 13 25.14 5.90 7.44
N ASP A 14 24.05 5.62 6.70
CA ASP A 14 23.67 4.24 6.45
C ASP A 14 24.66 3.65 5.42
N PRO A 15 25.41 2.59 5.77
CA PRO A 15 26.39 1.96 4.90
C PRO A 15 25.76 1.32 3.65
N ASN A 16 24.45 1.04 3.66
CA ASN A 16 23.77 0.48 2.50
C ASN A 16 23.38 1.58 1.49
N LEU A 17 24.11 1.64 0.38
CA LEU A 17 23.90 2.59 -0.73
C LEU A 17 22.46 2.62 -1.27
N LYS A 18 21.74 1.49 -1.22
CA LYS A 18 20.31 1.42 -1.63
C LYS A 18 19.42 2.37 -0.81
N PHE A 19 19.77 2.62 0.46
CA PHE A 19 19.00 3.50 1.33
C PHE A 19 19.32 4.99 1.14
N LYS A 20 20.28 5.34 0.28
CA LYS A 20 20.54 6.73 -0.10
C LYS A 20 19.66 7.22 -1.24
N ASN A 21 18.92 6.33 -1.91
CA ASN A 21 18.06 6.72 -3.01
C ASN A 21 16.77 7.37 -2.45
N PRO A 22 16.54 8.67 -2.72
CA PRO A 22 15.41 9.42 -2.18
C PRO A 22 14.05 8.86 -2.63
N LYS A 23 13.99 8.09 -3.73
CA LYS A 23 12.76 7.40 -4.18
C LYS A 23 12.17 6.51 -3.09
N TYR A 24 13.00 5.90 -2.24
CA TYR A 24 12.53 4.97 -1.20
C TYR A 24 12.26 5.64 0.16
N PHE A 25 12.65 6.90 0.34
CA PHE A 25 12.48 7.66 1.59
C PHE A 25 11.67 8.94 1.43
N SER A 26 11.17 9.23 0.22
CA SER A 26 10.37 10.41 -0.02
C SER A 26 9.13 10.37 0.87
N ILE A 27 8.99 11.40 1.72
CA ILE A 27 7.82 11.59 2.57
C ILE A 27 6.52 11.60 1.75
N MET A 28 6.59 12.05 0.49
CA MET A 28 5.45 12.06 -0.44
C MET A 28 4.87 10.66 -0.62
N ASN A 29 5.72 9.63 -0.72
CA ASN A 29 5.27 8.26 -0.87
C ASN A 29 4.53 7.74 0.36
N HIS A 30 4.77 8.33 1.52
CA HIS A 30 4.16 7.92 2.79
C HIS A 30 2.96 8.77 3.20
N LEU A 31 2.67 9.88 2.50
CA LEU A 31 1.48 10.69 2.77
C LEU A 31 0.17 9.90 2.62
N ARG A 32 0.17 8.85 1.79
CA ARG A 32 -0.98 7.94 1.65
C ARG A 32 -1.44 7.32 2.98
N PHE A 33 -0.55 7.15 3.97
CA PHE A 33 -0.90 6.63 5.30
C PHE A 33 -1.51 7.69 6.24
N TYR A 34 -1.60 8.93 5.78
CA TYR A 34 -2.11 10.09 6.51
C TYR A 34 -3.35 10.70 5.86
N LEU A 35 -3.99 10.01 4.90
CA LEU A 35 -5.18 10.51 4.21
C LEU A 35 -6.24 11.04 5.18
N PRO A 36 -6.60 10.39 6.32
CA PRO A 36 -7.61 10.95 7.22
C PRO A 36 -7.15 12.19 7.97
N LYS A 37 -5.84 12.42 8.11
CA LYS A 37 -5.31 13.67 8.68
C LYS A 37 -5.31 14.80 7.65
N ILE A 38 -5.07 14.48 6.38
CA ILE A 38 -5.02 15.44 5.27
C ILE A 38 -6.44 15.85 4.85
N PHE A 39 -7.35 14.88 4.79
CA PHE A 39 -8.74 15.03 4.35
C PHE A 39 -9.72 14.53 5.42
N PRO A 40 -9.82 15.19 6.59
CA PRO A 40 -10.57 14.69 7.75
C PRO A 40 -12.09 14.63 7.55
N ASN A 41 -12.61 15.36 6.57
CA ASN A 41 -14.05 15.50 6.32
C ASN A 41 -14.55 14.63 5.15
N LEU A 42 -13.70 13.78 4.57
CA LEU A 42 -14.09 12.87 3.50
C LEU A 42 -14.44 11.51 4.08
N ASP A 43 -15.55 10.93 3.62
CA ASP A 43 -16.00 9.59 4.02
C ASP A 43 -15.26 8.48 3.26
N LYS A 44 -14.86 8.77 2.02
CA LYS A 44 -14.23 7.82 1.10
C LYS A 44 -13.26 8.56 0.19
N VAL A 45 -12.14 7.93 -0.15
CA VAL A 45 -11.12 8.48 -1.05
C VAL A 45 -10.76 7.43 -2.09
N LEU A 46 -10.88 7.77 -3.38
CA LEU A 46 -10.22 7.02 -4.44
C LEU A 46 -8.81 7.58 -4.63
N PHE A 47 -7.81 6.73 -4.48
CA PHE A 47 -6.42 7.03 -4.72
C PHE A 47 -6.00 6.48 -6.08
N LEU A 48 -5.46 7.35 -6.94
CA LEU A 48 -4.91 7.03 -8.25
C LEU A 48 -3.47 7.55 -8.30
N ASP A 49 -2.53 6.74 -8.78
CA ASP A 49 -1.18 7.22 -9.10
C ASP A 49 -1.23 8.15 -10.33
N ASP A 50 -0.18 8.94 -10.54
CA ASP A 50 -0.08 9.94 -11.60
C ASP A 50 0.16 9.35 -13.00
N ASP A 51 0.46 8.05 -13.08
CA ASP A 51 0.72 7.27 -14.28
C ASP A 51 -0.44 6.34 -14.68
N ILE A 52 -1.68 6.71 -14.32
CA ILE A 52 -2.90 5.94 -14.61
C ILE A 52 -3.66 6.47 -15.83
N VAL A 53 -4.22 5.55 -16.62
CA VAL A 53 -5.21 5.82 -17.67
C VAL A 53 -6.57 5.26 -17.24
N VAL A 54 -7.58 6.12 -17.15
CA VAL A 54 -8.95 5.73 -16.81
C VAL A 54 -9.76 5.54 -18.09
N GLN A 55 -10.35 4.37 -18.28
CA GLN A 55 -11.10 4.03 -19.49
C GLN A 55 -12.62 3.98 -19.32
N LYS A 56 -13.09 3.82 -18.07
CA LYS A 56 -14.51 3.67 -17.74
C LYS A 56 -14.87 4.56 -16.57
N ASP A 57 -16.17 4.83 -16.45
CA ASP A 57 -16.70 5.60 -15.33
C ASP A 57 -16.38 4.93 -13.98
N LEU A 58 -15.87 5.72 -13.04
CA LEU A 58 -15.41 5.23 -11.74
C LEU A 58 -16.50 5.31 -10.66
N THR A 59 -17.67 5.88 -10.95
CA THR A 59 -18.73 6.18 -9.96
C THR A 59 -19.16 4.94 -9.18
N ALA A 60 -19.16 3.77 -9.83
CA ALA A 60 -19.52 2.51 -9.17
C ALA A 60 -18.65 2.19 -7.94
N LEU A 61 -17.39 2.65 -7.89
CA LEU A 61 -16.51 2.49 -6.73
C LEU A 61 -17.07 3.18 -5.47
N TRP A 62 -17.78 4.30 -5.62
CA TRP A 62 -18.33 5.05 -4.49
C TRP A 62 -19.48 4.32 -3.81
N SER A 63 -20.23 3.53 -4.58
CA SER A 63 -21.34 2.71 -4.08
C SER A 63 -20.90 1.36 -3.51
N LEU A 64 -19.61 0.99 -3.63
CA LEU A 64 -19.10 -0.26 -3.07
C LEU A 64 -19.18 -0.27 -1.54
N ASP A 65 -19.77 -1.35 -1.02
CA ASP A 65 -19.70 -1.73 0.39
C ASP A 65 -18.43 -2.57 0.61
N LEU A 66 -17.44 -2.00 1.30
CA LEU A 66 -16.17 -2.65 1.60
C LEU A 66 -16.27 -3.66 2.76
N LYS A 67 -17.47 -3.95 3.29
CA LYS A 67 -17.68 -4.96 4.34
C LYS A 67 -16.81 -4.72 5.58
N GLU A 68 -16.84 -3.48 6.09
CA GLU A 68 -16.04 -3.03 7.24
C GLU A 68 -14.51 -3.10 7.03
N LYS A 69 -14.07 -3.32 5.78
CA LYS A 69 -12.66 -3.23 5.40
C LYS A 69 -12.29 -1.78 5.11
N VAL A 70 -11.03 -1.46 5.36
CA VAL A 70 -10.53 -0.08 5.27
C VAL A 70 -10.18 0.30 3.83
N ILE A 71 -9.75 -0.68 3.03
CA ILE A 71 -9.24 -0.46 1.69
C ILE A 71 -9.76 -1.50 0.71
N GLY A 72 -10.28 -1.06 -0.43
CA GLY A 72 -10.53 -1.88 -1.61
C GLY A 72 -9.28 -1.95 -2.48
N VAL A 73 -8.84 -3.16 -2.81
CA VAL A 73 -7.59 -3.43 -3.53
C VAL A 73 -7.80 -4.46 -4.63
N VAL A 74 -7.02 -4.36 -5.70
CA VAL A 74 -6.87 -5.47 -6.66
C VAL A 74 -5.66 -6.29 -6.28
N GLU A 75 -5.88 -7.59 -6.09
CA GLU A 75 -4.86 -8.58 -5.78
C GLU A 75 -3.98 -8.89 -7.01
N THR A 76 -2.67 -8.95 -6.80
CA THR A 76 -1.68 -9.00 -7.90
C THR A 76 -0.94 -10.33 -8.02
N CYS A 77 -1.14 -11.28 -7.10
CA CYS A 77 -0.36 -12.53 -7.01
C CYS A 77 -0.55 -13.54 -8.16
N ARG A 78 -1.32 -13.22 -9.21
CA ARG A 78 -1.48 -14.09 -10.40
C ARG A 78 -0.61 -13.67 -11.59
N GLU A 79 0.12 -12.56 -11.48
CA GLU A 79 0.95 -11.98 -12.55
C GLU A 79 2.41 -11.78 -12.09
N SER A 80 3.08 -10.70 -12.51
CA SER A 80 4.46 -10.33 -12.17
C SER A 80 4.71 -10.00 -10.69
N PHE A 81 3.69 -10.15 -9.82
CA PHE A 81 3.77 -9.82 -8.41
C PHE A 81 3.73 -11.06 -7.54
N HIS A 82 4.41 -10.98 -6.40
CA HIS A 82 4.74 -12.14 -5.58
C HIS A 82 3.92 -12.17 -4.29
N PRO A 83 3.81 -13.32 -3.60
CA PRO A 83 3.21 -13.39 -2.28
C PRO A 83 3.97 -12.54 -1.23
N PHE A 84 3.43 -12.46 -0.02
CA PHE A 84 4.00 -11.70 1.08
C PHE A 84 5.46 -12.08 1.39
N ASP A 85 5.85 -13.34 1.22
CA ASP A 85 7.22 -13.83 1.44
C ASP A 85 8.29 -13.15 0.58
N HIS A 86 7.90 -12.62 -0.57
CA HIS A 86 8.79 -11.85 -1.41
C HIS A 86 9.03 -10.44 -0.86
N TYR A 87 8.12 -9.90 -0.05
CA TYR A 87 8.19 -8.53 0.45
C TYR A 87 8.68 -8.46 1.91
N LEU A 88 8.25 -9.41 2.74
CA LEU A 88 8.49 -9.42 4.18
C LEU A 88 9.54 -10.46 4.57
N ASN A 89 10.28 -10.19 5.65
CA ASN A 89 11.28 -11.11 6.18
C ASN A 89 10.67 -12.12 7.15
N PHE A 90 10.21 -13.27 6.65
CA PHE A 90 9.62 -14.34 7.47
C PHE A 90 10.61 -15.08 8.38
N SER A 91 11.92 -14.85 8.24
CA SER A 91 12.88 -15.32 9.25
C SER A 91 12.77 -14.52 10.56
N ASN A 92 12.18 -13.32 10.52
CA ASN A 92 11.96 -12.50 11.71
C ASN A 92 10.66 -12.92 12.44
N PRO A 93 10.70 -13.25 13.75
CA PRO A 93 9.52 -13.65 14.51
C PRO A 93 8.40 -12.61 14.57
N HIS A 94 8.71 -11.32 14.44
CA HIS A 94 7.67 -10.29 14.38
C HIS A 94 6.81 -10.40 13.11
N ILE A 95 7.39 -10.89 12.01
CA ILE A 95 6.65 -11.11 10.76
C ILE A 95 5.96 -12.47 10.78
N SER A 96 6.71 -13.55 11.01
CA SER A 96 6.16 -14.91 10.89
C SER A 96 5.05 -15.25 11.89
N LYS A 97 4.97 -14.55 13.02
CA LYS A 97 3.86 -14.71 13.98
C LYS A 97 2.56 -13.99 13.59
N HIS A 98 2.62 -12.99 12.70
CA HIS A 98 1.48 -12.11 12.41
C HIS A 98 0.93 -12.23 10.99
N PHE A 99 1.74 -12.73 10.04
CA PHE A 99 1.39 -12.76 8.61
C PHE A 99 1.50 -14.16 8.04
N ASP A 100 0.76 -14.42 6.95
CA ASP A 100 0.90 -15.64 6.15
C ASP A 100 1.89 -15.37 4.99
N PRO A 101 2.98 -16.16 4.85
CA PRO A 101 3.92 -16.00 3.73
C PRO A 101 3.26 -16.16 2.36
N ARG A 102 2.19 -16.95 2.27
CA ARG A 102 1.48 -17.23 1.02
C ARG A 102 0.33 -16.26 0.75
N ALA A 103 0.13 -15.26 1.61
CA ALA A 103 -0.89 -14.25 1.38
C ALA A 103 -0.64 -13.51 0.06
N CYS A 104 -1.73 -13.26 -0.68
CA CYS A 104 -1.67 -12.52 -1.93
C CYS A 104 -1.31 -11.04 -1.67
N SER A 105 -0.33 -10.52 -2.40
CA SER A 105 -0.04 -9.09 -2.38
C SER A 105 -1.05 -8.29 -3.23
N TRP A 106 -1.02 -6.99 -3.03
CA TRP A 106 -1.68 -6.01 -3.87
C TRP A 106 -0.76 -4.79 -4.03
N ALA A 107 -1.05 -3.95 -5.02
CA ALA A 107 -0.28 -2.74 -5.29
C ALA A 107 -1.08 -1.48 -4.95
N PHE A 108 -0.36 -0.44 -4.55
CA PHE A 108 -0.92 0.90 -4.65
C PHE A 108 -0.99 1.35 -6.11
N GLY A 109 -1.83 2.33 -6.38
CA GLY A 109 -1.95 2.97 -7.71
C GLY A 109 -3.39 3.04 -8.21
N MET A 110 -4.24 2.15 -7.71
CA MET A 110 -5.69 2.27 -7.74
C MET A 110 -6.23 1.61 -6.49
N ASN A 111 -6.66 2.40 -5.51
CA ASN A 111 -7.24 1.89 -4.27
C ASN A 111 -8.34 2.80 -3.78
N ILE A 112 -9.39 2.22 -3.22
CA ILE A 112 -10.47 2.98 -2.58
C ILE A 112 -10.39 2.81 -1.07
N PHE A 113 -10.42 3.92 -0.33
CA PHE A 113 -10.31 3.93 1.12
C PHE A 113 -11.63 4.33 1.76
N ASP A 114 -12.08 3.56 2.73
CA ASP A 114 -13.12 3.97 3.67
C ASP A 114 -12.47 4.73 4.83
N MET A 115 -12.70 6.03 4.86
CA MET A 115 -12.05 6.93 5.80
C MET A 115 -12.63 6.80 7.21
N LYS A 116 -13.91 6.40 7.33
CA LYS A 116 -14.56 6.16 8.61
C LYS A 116 -13.99 4.92 9.26
N GLU A 117 -13.90 3.81 8.52
CA GLU A 117 -13.28 2.59 9.02
C GLU A 117 -11.78 2.78 9.29
N TRP A 118 -11.07 3.55 8.46
CA TRP A 118 -9.68 3.91 8.74
C TRP A 118 -9.53 4.57 10.11
N MET A 119 -10.33 5.61 10.39
CA MET A 119 -10.29 6.33 11.65
C MET A 119 -10.72 5.46 12.83
N LYS A 120 -11.83 4.71 12.69
CA LYS A 120 -12.36 3.79 13.70
C LYS A 120 -11.35 2.72 14.11
N GLN A 121 -10.61 2.17 13.15
CA GLN A 121 -9.60 1.13 13.39
C GLN A 121 -8.20 1.68 13.65
N ASN A 122 -8.04 3.01 13.67
CA ASN A 122 -6.81 3.71 13.97
C ASN A 122 -5.61 3.29 13.10
N ILE A 123 -5.85 3.13 11.79
CA ILE A 123 -4.88 2.52 10.87
C ILE A 123 -3.59 3.33 10.72
N THR A 124 -3.66 4.67 10.83
CA THR A 124 -2.44 5.48 10.84
C THR A 124 -1.52 5.11 12.01
N ASN A 125 -2.05 4.77 13.19
CA ASN A 125 -1.23 4.34 14.33
C ASN A 125 -0.68 2.92 14.15
N VAL A 126 -1.43 2.02 13.50
CA VAL A 126 -0.91 0.69 13.11
C VAL A 126 0.32 0.84 12.22
N TYR A 127 0.23 1.72 11.21
CA TYR A 127 1.35 2.06 10.34
C TYR A 127 2.55 2.59 11.12
N HIS A 128 2.35 3.54 12.05
CA HIS A 128 3.42 4.03 12.92
C HIS A 128 4.05 2.93 13.78
N GLY A 129 3.24 2.01 14.33
CA GLY A 129 3.73 0.89 15.13
C GLY A 129 4.69 0.01 14.34
N TRP A 130 4.32 -0.39 13.12
CA TRP A 130 5.19 -1.19 12.25
C TRP A 130 6.44 -0.44 11.84
N GLN A 131 6.33 0.84 11.50
CA GLN A 131 7.48 1.65 11.11
C GLN A 131 8.47 1.85 12.27
N ASN A 132 7.99 1.97 13.50
CA ASN A 132 8.84 2.02 14.70
C ASN A 132 9.53 0.68 14.96
N LEU A 133 8.81 -0.44 14.78
CA LEU A 133 9.41 -1.77 14.92
C LEU A 133 10.50 -2.01 13.86
N ASN A 134 10.30 -1.57 12.62
CA ASN A 134 11.25 -1.69 11.52
C ASN A 134 12.38 -0.62 11.52
N HIS A 135 12.72 -0.04 12.67
CA HIS A 135 13.78 0.97 12.76
C HIS A 135 15.15 0.47 12.30
N ASP A 136 15.42 -0.82 12.48
CA ASP A 136 16.63 -1.54 12.04
C ASP A 136 16.57 -2.02 10.58
N ARG A 137 15.40 -1.86 9.93
CA ARG A 137 15.12 -2.19 8.53
C ARG A 137 15.23 -3.69 8.22
N LEU A 138 15.01 -4.55 9.22
CA LEU A 138 15.11 -6.01 9.07
C LEU A 138 13.79 -6.70 8.80
N LEU A 139 12.64 -6.01 8.90
CA LEU A 139 11.32 -6.63 8.78
C LEU A 139 10.85 -6.82 7.34
N TRP A 140 11.30 -5.99 6.39
CA TRP A 140 10.87 -6.08 4.99
C TRP A 140 11.84 -5.41 4.02
N LYS A 141 11.67 -5.70 2.72
CA LYS A 141 12.46 -5.11 1.63
C LYS A 141 12.13 -3.63 1.39
N LEU A 142 13.05 -2.88 0.81
CA LEU A 142 12.83 -1.48 0.44
C LEU A 142 11.60 -1.25 -0.46
N GLY A 143 10.88 -0.15 -0.23
CA GLY A 143 9.71 0.25 -1.02
C GLY A 143 8.49 0.58 -0.17
N THR A 144 7.46 1.11 -0.82
CA THR A 144 6.15 1.41 -0.22
C THR A 144 5.14 0.28 -0.21
N PRO A 145 5.21 -0.76 -1.08
CA PRO A 145 4.30 -1.89 -0.97
C PRO A 145 4.37 -2.60 0.40
N PRO A 146 5.54 -2.96 0.95
CA PRO A 146 5.58 -3.71 2.21
C PRO A 146 4.94 -2.99 3.41
N PRO A 147 5.18 -1.68 3.64
CA PRO A 147 4.43 -0.93 4.64
C PRO A 147 2.91 -0.91 4.41
N GLY A 148 2.45 -0.95 3.16
CA GLY A 148 1.03 -1.08 2.82
C GLY A 148 0.47 -2.44 3.22
N LEU A 149 1.09 -3.51 2.71
CA LEU A 149 0.69 -4.90 2.96
C LEU A 149 0.55 -5.19 4.45
N ILE A 150 1.53 -4.77 5.25
CA ILE A 150 1.58 -5.04 6.69
C ILE A 150 0.57 -4.20 7.48
N THR A 151 0.36 -2.94 7.09
CA THR A 151 -0.56 -2.01 7.76
C THR A 151 -2.01 -2.42 7.57
N PHE A 152 -2.37 -2.82 6.34
CA PHE A 152 -3.75 -3.16 5.97
C PHE A 152 -4.03 -4.67 6.05
N TRP A 153 -3.13 -5.46 6.64
CA TRP A 153 -3.35 -6.89 6.81
C TRP A 153 -4.71 -7.18 7.48
N ASN A 154 -5.46 -8.11 6.87
CA ASN A 154 -6.83 -8.49 7.23
C ASN A 154 -7.88 -7.33 7.19
N ARG A 155 -7.54 -6.21 6.54
CA ARG A 155 -8.38 -5.00 6.42
C ARG A 155 -8.61 -4.59 4.97
N THR A 156 -8.35 -5.51 4.05
CA THR A 156 -8.53 -5.37 2.61
C THR A 156 -9.86 -5.98 2.17
N TYR A 157 -10.50 -5.36 1.20
CA TYR A 157 -11.59 -5.91 0.40
C TYR A 157 -11.06 -6.12 -1.02
N THR A 158 -11.16 -7.34 -1.54
CA THR A 158 -10.65 -7.67 -2.87
C THR A 158 -11.65 -7.21 -3.94
N LEU A 159 -11.20 -6.30 -4.80
CA LEU A 159 -11.94 -5.80 -5.96
C LEU A 159 -11.77 -6.76 -7.14
N ASP A 160 -12.72 -6.69 -8.08
CA ASP A 160 -12.57 -7.36 -9.36
C ASP A 160 -11.31 -6.86 -10.09
N LYS A 161 -10.62 -7.76 -10.79
CA LYS A 161 -9.35 -7.46 -11.46
C LYS A 161 -9.45 -6.38 -12.53
N SER A 162 -10.61 -6.27 -13.18
CA SER A 162 -10.85 -5.26 -14.23
C SER A 162 -10.70 -3.81 -13.74
N TRP A 163 -10.73 -3.60 -12.42
CA TRP A 163 -10.58 -2.29 -11.81
C TRP A 163 -9.14 -1.75 -11.84
N HIS A 164 -8.12 -2.61 -11.93
CA HIS A 164 -6.73 -2.18 -11.96
C HIS A 164 -5.87 -3.20 -12.70
N VAL A 165 -5.46 -2.84 -13.91
CA VAL A 165 -4.54 -3.62 -14.73
C VAL A 165 -3.15 -3.02 -14.64
N LEU A 166 -2.17 -3.85 -14.31
CA LEU A 166 -0.79 -3.43 -14.13
C LEU A 166 0.04 -3.74 -15.39
N GLY A 167 1.15 -3.02 -15.56
CA GLY A 167 2.10 -3.32 -16.63
C GLY A 167 1.88 -2.58 -17.94
N LEU A 168 0.80 -1.80 -18.07
CA LEU A 168 0.55 -1.03 -19.29
C LEU A 168 1.75 -0.10 -19.61
N GLY A 169 2.21 -0.13 -20.86
CA GLY A 169 3.32 0.69 -21.34
C GLY A 169 4.72 0.07 -21.20
N TYR A 170 4.90 -1.04 -20.48
CA TYR A 170 6.19 -1.76 -20.44
C TYR A 170 6.09 -3.29 -20.49
N ASN A 171 4.97 -3.87 -20.04
CA ASN A 171 4.69 -5.28 -20.22
C ASN A 171 3.98 -5.46 -21.57
N THR A 172 4.66 -6.11 -22.52
CA THR A 172 4.14 -6.37 -23.87
C THR A 172 3.10 -7.48 -23.90
N ASP A 173 2.95 -8.25 -22.80
CA ASP A 173 2.11 -9.44 -22.75
C ASP A 173 0.74 -9.18 -22.11
N VAL A 174 0.40 -7.91 -21.81
CA VAL A 174 -0.92 -7.54 -21.26
C VAL A 174 -1.99 -7.76 -22.34
N PRO A 175 -2.99 -8.64 -22.13
CA PRO A 175 -4.01 -8.92 -23.14
C PRO A 175 -4.87 -7.68 -23.42
N GLN A 176 -5.14 -7.40 -24.70
CA GLN A 176 -5.97 -6.25 -25.10
C GLN A 176 -7.37 -6.27 -24.47
N LYS A 177 -7.96 -7.45 -24.29
CA LYS A 177 -9.25 -7.65 -23.61
C LYS A 177 -9.27 -7.23 -22.12
N GLU A 178 -8.11 -7.10 -21.49
CA GLU A 178 -7.99 -6.62 -20.11
C GLU A 178 -7.81 -5.10 -20.08
N ILE A 179 -7.33 -4.53 -21.19
CA ILE A 179 -7.21 -3.09 -21.40
C ILE A 179 -8.58 -2.50 -21.74
N GLU A 180 -9.33 -3.11 -22.67
CA GLU A 180 -10.62 -2.61 -23.22
C GLU A 180 -11.86 -3.07 -22.43
#